data_AF-A0A7C5N7S3-F1
#
_entry.id   AF-A0A7C5N7S3-F1
#
_cell.length_a   1.000
_cell.length_b   1.000
_cell.length_c   1.000
_cell.angle_alpha   90.00
_cell.angle_beta   90.00
_cell.angle_gamma   90.00
#
_symmetry.space_group_name_H-M   'P 1'
#
loop_
_entity.id
_entity.type
_entity.pdbx_description
1 polymer ?
#
loop_
_entity_poly.entity_id
_entity_poly.type
_entity_poly.pdbx_seq_one_letter_code
_entity_poly.pdbx_strand_id
1 'polypeptide(L)' 'MEKSYSALDTALEQLRIAAEKLELDPGLHEMLKYPKRTLVVSVNVKMDNGSIKTFLGCRVQHNDAQGPFKGGIRY' A
#
# COMPACT_ATOMS: atom_id res chain seq x y z
N MET A 1 17.53 -17.24 -10.30
CA MET A 1 16.26 -16.95 -9.60
C MET A 1 15.59 -15.83 -10.37
N GLU A 2 14.43 -16.10 -10.96
CA GLU A 2 13.66 -15.14 -11.73
C GLU A 2 13.16 -14.02 -10.79
N LYS A 3 13.51 -12.76 -11.05
CA LYS A 3 12.98 -11.64 -10.27
C LYS A 3 11.51 -11.45 -10.64
N SER A 4 10.60 -11.88 -9.77
CA SER A 4 9.20 -11.51 -9.85
C SER A 4 9.09 -10.02 -9.51
N TYR A 5 8.68 -9.20 -10.48
CA TYR A 5 8.38 -7.79 -10.27
C TYR A 5 6.99 -7.64 -9.66
N SER A 6 6.92 -7.05 -8.46
CA SER A 6 5.65 -6.70 -7.84
C SER A 6 5.19 -5.30 -8.25
N ALA A 7 3.90 -5.01 -8.04
CA ALA A 7 3.37 -3.67 -8.24
C ALA A 7 4.06 -2.61 -7.35
N LEU A 8 4.57 -3.03 -6.18
CA LEU A 8 5.35 -2.16 -5.31
C LEU A 8 6.72 -1.83 -5.93
N ASP A 9 7.40 -2.82 -6.50
CA ASP A 9 8.71 -2.60 -7.15
C ASP A 9 8.58 -1.59 -8.30
N THR A 10 7.53 -1.70 -9.10
CA THR A 10 7.24 -0.72 -10.16
C THR A 10 7.01 0.68 -9.58
N ALA A 11 6.24 0.81 -8.50
CA ALA A 11 5.97 2.10 -7.87
C ALA A 11 7.24 2.73 -7.26
N LEU A 12 8.10 1.92 -6.63
CA LEU A 12 9.38 2.37 -6.06
C LEU A 12 10.34 2.85 -7.14
N GLU A 13 10.37 2.18 -8.30
CA GLU A 13 11.18 2.62 -9.44
C GLU A 13 10.68 3.94 -10.03
N GLN A 14 9.36 4.11 -10.13
CA GLN A 14 8.76 5.39 -10.53
C GLN A 14 9.07 6.51 -9.54
N LEU A 15 9.01 6.22 -8.24
CA LEU A 15 9.39 7.17 -7.19
C LEU A 15 10.86 7.58 -7.32
N ARG A 16 11.77 6.62 -7.55
CA ARG A 16 13.20 6.90 -7.76
C ARG A 16 13.43 7.85 -8.92
N ILE A 17 12.83 7.56 -10.09
CA ILE A 17 12.94 8.39 -11.29
C ILE A 17 12.41 9.82 -11.03
N ALA A 18 11.28 9.95 -10.31
CA ALA A 18 10.73 11.25 -9.97
C ALA A 18 11.62 12.01 -8.98
N ALA A 19 12.15 11.34 -7.96
CA ALA A 19 13.04 11.94 -6.96
C ALA A 19 14.33 12.47 -7.58
N GLU A 20 14.92 11.73 -8.53
CA GLU A 20 16.12 12.17 -9.27
C GLU A 20 15.85 13.42 -10.11
N LYS A 21 14.71 13.47 -10.80
CA LYS A 21 14.33 14.63 -11.63
C LYS A 21 14.01 15.89 -10.82
N LEU A 22 13.54 15.72 -9.59
CA LEU A 22 13.17 16.82 -8.70
C LEU A 22 14.31 17.22 -7.76
N GLU A 23 15.46 16.55 -7.80
CA GLU A 23 16.55 16.70 -6.83
C GLU A 23 16.03 16.63 -5.38
N LEU A 24 15.14 15.66 -5.14
CA LEU A 24 14.41 15.55 -3.89
C LEU A 24 15.39 15.27 -2.73
N ASP A 25 15.12 15.89 -1.57
CA ASP A 25 15.87 15.61 -0.35
C ASP A 25 15.94 14.08 -0.10
N PRO A 26 17.13 13.50 0.16
CA PRO A 26 17.28 12.07 0.35
C PRO A 26 16.44 11.50 1.50
N GLY A 27 16.25 12.27 2.58
CA GLY A 27 15.42 11.87 3.70
C GLY A 27 13.94 11.81 3.33
N LEU A 28 13.48 12.79 2.54
CA LEU A 28 12.13 12.80 1.99
C LEU A 28 11.90 11.64 1.00
N HIS A 29 12.86 11.36 0.12
CA HIS A 29 12.79 10.20 -0.78
C HIS A 29 12.70 8.90 0.02
N GLU A 30 13.53 8.71 1.06
CA GLU A 30 13.51 7.51 1.88
C GLU A 30 12.17 7.33 2.61
N MET A 31 11.64 8.41 3.20
CA MET A 31 10.34 8.38 3.86
C MET A 31 9.21 7.97 2.89
N LEU A 32 9.22 8.48 1.65
CA LEU A 32 8.18 8.21 0.66
C LEU A 32 8.18 6.75 0.15
N LYS A 33 9.22 5.95 0.41
CA LYS A 33 9.24 4.53 0.05
C LYS A 33 8.31 3.69 0.92
N TYR A 34 8.02 4.15 2.14
CA TYR A 34 7.28 3.37 3.13
C TYR A 34 5.91 4.00 3.41
N PRO A 35 4.85 3.18 3.54
CA PRO A 35 3.56 3.70 3.92
C PRO A 35 3.54 4.10 5.40
N LYS A 36 2.85 5.18 5.72
CA LYS A 36 2.62 5.61 7.10
C LYS A 36 1.93 4.55 7.97
N ARG A 37 0.99 3.80 7.39
CA ARG A 37 0.27 2.72 8.09
C ARG A 37 -0.21 1.64 7.13
N THR A 38 -0.08 0.38 7.56
CA THR A 38 -0.71 -0.77 6.93
C THR A 38 -1.56 -1.50 7.96
N LEU A 39 -2.85 -1.66 7.67
CA LEU A 39 -3.79 -2.39 8.52
C LEU A 39 -4.19 -3.69 7.83
N VAL A 40 -3.91 -4.80 8.48
CA VAL A 40 -4.36 -6.14 8.05
C VAL A 40 -5.37 -6.64 9.08
N VAL A 41 -6.52 -7.09 8.61
CA VAL A 41 -7.65 -7.50 9.47
C VAL A 41 -8.19 -8.85 9.04
N SER A 42 -8.69 -9.61 10.01
CA SER A 42 -9.52 -10.78 9.78
C SER A 42 -10.99 -10.38 9.82
N VAL A 43 -11.69 -10.51 8.70
CA VAL A 43 -13.11 -10.21 8.56
C VAL A 43 -13.90 -11.52 8.63
N ASN A 44 -14.57 -11.76 9.75
CA ASN A 44 -15.39 -12.95 9.94
C ASN A 44 -16.82 -12.65 9.48
N VAL A 45 -17.31 -13.43 8.52
CA VAL A 45 -18.64 -13.26 7.94
C VAL A 45 -19.46 -14.52 8.19
N LYS A 46 -20.69 -14.35 8.69
CA LYS A 46 -21.69 -15.41 8.72
C LYS A 46 -22.29 -15.51 7.31
N MET A 47 -22.07 -16.65 6.66
CA MET A 47 -22.57 -16.93 5.32
C MET A 47 -24.08 -17.26 5.37
N ASP A 48 -24.74 -17.23 4.21
CA ASP A 48 -26.18 -17.50 4.11
C ASP A 48 -26.58 -18.88 4.63
N ASN A 49 -25.69 -19.88 4.51
CA ASN A 49 -25.90 -21.23 5.03
C ASN A 49 -25.62 -21.37 6.55
N GLY A 50 -25.32 -20.27 7.25
CA GLY A 50 -25.05 -20.24 8.68
C GLY A 50 -23.60 -20.55 9.08
N SER A 51 -22.73 -20.95 8.15
CA SER A 51 -21.29 -21.16 8.43
C SER A 51 -20.54 -19.83 8.61
N ILE A 52 -19.42 -19.85 9.34
CA ILE A 52 -18.54 -18.68 9.48
C ILE A 52 -17.37 -18.84 8.52
N LYS A 53 -17.09 -17.80 7.73
CA LYS A 53 -15.90 -17.72 6.88
C LYS A 53 -15.07 -16.50 7.25
N THR A 54 -13.76 -16.69 7.38
CA THR A 54 -12.79 -15.62 7.63
C THR A 54 -12.16 -15.18 6.32
N PHE A 55 -12.17 -13.87 6.05
CA PHE A 55 -11.49 -13.24 4.93
C PHE A 55 -10.36 -12.34 5.43
N LEU A 56 -9.26 -12.26 4.69
CA LEU A 56 -8.18 -11.34 4.98
C LEU A 56 -8.45 -10.01 4.28
N GLY A 57 -8.57 -8.93 5.06
CA GLY A 57 -8.66 -7.57 4.55
C GLY A 57 -7.34 -6.83 4.73
N CYS A 58 -7.02 -5.91 3.81
CA CYS A 58 -5.86 -5.04 3.90
C CYS A 58 -6.23 -3.59 3.52
N ARG A 59 -5.72 -2.63 4.28
CA ARG A 59 -5.79 -1.20 3.96
C ARG A 59 -4.44 -0.54 4.19
N VAL A 60 -3.80 -0.10 3.11
CA VAL A 60 -2.56 0.67 3.14
C VAL A 60 -2.88 2.16 3.06
N GLN A 61 -2.22 2.94 3.91
CA GLN A 61 -2.34 4.38 4.01
C GLN A 61 -0.94 4.98 3.87
N HIS A 62 -0.62 5.44 2.66
CA HIS A 62 0.76 5.75 2.28
C HIS A 62 1.27 7.06 2.90
N ASN A 63 0.57 8.17 2.64
CA ASN A 63 0.96 9.50 3.12
C ASN A 63 -0.28 10.40 3.28
N ASP A 64 -0.29 11.24 4.31
CA ASP A 64 -1.37 12.18 4.63
C ASP A 64 -0.93 13.65 4.66
N ALA A 65 0.26 13.97 4.13
CA ALA A 65 0.78 15.34 4.09
C ALA A 65 -0.17 16.33 3.36
N GLN A 66 -1.04 15.85 2.49
CA GLN A 66 -2.04 16.63 1.74
C GLN A 66 -3.47 16.48 2.29
N GLY A 67 -3.65 15.91 3.48
CA GLY A 67 -4.94 15.68 4.11
C GLY A 67 -5.36 14.21 4.15
N PRO A 68 -6.67 13.91 4.29
CA PRO A 68 -7.15 12.56 4.55
C PRO A 68 -6.83 11.59 3.41
N PHE A 69 -6.54 10.33 3.77
CA PHE A 69 -6.18 9.29 2.79
C PHE A 69 -7.29 9.04 1.77
N LYS A 70 -6.89 8.82 0.51
CA LYS A 70 -7.80 8.44 -0.59
C LYS A 70 -7.34 7.15 -1.26
N GLY A 71 -8.29 6.26 -1.55
CA GLY A 71 -8.05 5.02 -2.29
C GLY A 71 -9.31 4.15 -2.36
N GLY A 72 -9.48 3.39 -3.45
CA GLY A 72 -10.58 2.44 -3.60
C GLY A 72 -10.41 1.19 -2.73
N ILE A 73 -11.44 0.35 -2.65
CA ILE A 73 -11.37 -0.99 -2.06
C ILE A 73 -11.53 -1.99 -3.22
N ARG A 74 -10.76 -3.08 -3.18
CA ARG A 74 -10.87 -4.19 -4.13
C ARG A 74 -11.25 -5.45 -3.34
N TYR A 75 -12.17 -6.23 -3.88
CA TYR A 75 -12.61 -7.52 -3.35
C TYR A 75 -11.93 -8.64 -4.12
#